data_AF-A0A926VRE6-F1
#
_entry.id   AF-A0A926VRE6-F1
#
_cell.length_a   1.000
_cell.length_b   1.000
_cell.length_c   1.000
_cell.angle_alpha   90.00
_cell.angle_beta   90.00
_cell.angle_gamma   90.00
#
_symmetry.space_group_name_H-M   'P 1'
#
loop_
_entity.id
_entity.type
_entity.pdbx_description
1 polymer ?
#
loop_
_entity_poly.entity_id
_entity_poly.type
_entity_poly.pdbx_seq_one_letter_code
_entity_poly.pdbx_strand_id
1 'polypeptide(L)'
;MTTGEIFINKANDVDVENSIFVGKGGQAINPISKSTGFSFEDNLVYNGSFKNTGSGNIIGKDPLFVNPASGNFDLQALSPAIIGATTLGIID
;
A
#
# COMPACT_ATOMS: atom_id res chain seq x y z
N MET A 1 -20.11 8.43 -0.46
CA MET A 1 -18.68 8.66 -0.77
C MET A 1 -18.01 7.30 -0.74
N THR A 2 -17.28 6.92 -1.78
CA THR A 2 -16.46 5.70 -1.74
C THR A 2 -15.21 6.01 -0.94
N THR A 3 -15.25 5.73 0.37
CA THR A 3 -14.07 5.74 1.24
C THR A 3 -13.16 4.59 0.85
N GLY A 4 -11.85 4.85 0.81
CA GLY A 4 -10.81 3.82 0.74
C GLY A 4 -9.88 3.96 1.95
N GLU A 5 -8.86 3.11 2.04
CA GLU A 5 -7.87 3.16 3.13
C GLU A 5 -7.09 4.49 3.11
N ILE A 6 -6.83 5.05 1.92
CA ILE A 6 -6.25 6.38 1.76
C ILE A 6 -7.00 7.17 0.67
N PHE A 7 -7.73 8.21 1.06
CA PHE A 7 -8.45 9.06 0.10
C PHE A 7 -7.67 10.34 -0.18
N ILE A 8 -7.22 10.51 -1.42
CA ILE A 8 -6.58 11.76 -1.87
C ILE A 8 -7.67 12.66 -2.49
N ASN A 9 -7.95 13.80 -1.86
CA ASN A 9 -9.03 14.70 -2.26
C ASN A 9 -8.61 16.16 -2.25
N LYS A 10 -8.65 16.83 -3.41
CA LYS A 10 -8.25 18.24 -3.55
C LYS A 10 -6.85 18.51 -2.98
N ALA A 11 -5.95 17.56 -3.21
CA ALA A 11 -4.56 17.60 -2.74
C ALA A 11 -3.61 17.40 -3.92
N ASN A 12 -2.47 18.08 -3.90
CA ASN A 12 -1.44 17.97 -4.92
C ASN A 12 -0.11 17.59 -4.26
N ASP A 13 0.80 17.02 -5.05
CA ASP A 13 2.17 16.71 -4.62
C ASP A 13 2.18 15.77 -3.40
N VAL A 14 1.53 14.61 -3.58
CA VAL A 14 1.35 13.58 -2.54
C VAL A 14 2.11 12.32 -2.93
N ASP A 15 3.19 12.05 -2.21
CA ASP A 15 3.96 10.81 -2.36
C ASP A 15 3.67 9.87 -1.20
N VAL A 16 3.38 8.61 -1.53
CA VAL A 16 3.01 7.58 -0.57
C VAL A 16 3.91 6.37 -0.80
N GLU A 17 4.81 6.15 0.14
CA GLU A 17 5.90 5.19 -0.01
C GLU A 17 5.94 4.20 1.14
N ASN A 18 6.50 3.00 0.88
CA ASN A 18 6.82 1.99 1.89
C ASN A 18 5.68 1.65 2.86
N SER A 19 4.44 1.75 2.38
CA SER A 19 3.24 1.54 3.18
C SER A 19 2.58 0.20 2.87
N ILE A 20 1.85 -0.35 3.84
CA ILE A 20 1.04 -1.57 3.69
C ILE A 20 -0.44 -1.19 3.67
N PHE A 21 -1.11 -1.40 2.55
CA PHE A 21 -2.55 -1.18 2.39
C PHE A 21 -3.30 -2.50 2.39
N VAL A 22 -4.20 -2.70 3.35
CA VAL A 22 -5.13 -3.83 3.39
C VAL A 22 -6.55 -3.34 3.16
N GLY A 23 -7.03 -3.50 1.94
CA GLY A 23 -8.38 -3.13 1.56
C GLY A 23 -9.43 -4.13 2.00
N LYS A 24 -10.68 -3.75 1.74
CA LYS A 24 -11.84 -4.65 1.74
C LYS A 24 -12.08 -5.13 0.31
N GLY A 25 -12.17 -6.45 0.12
CA GLY A 25 -12.24 -7.09 -1.19
C GLY A 25 -13.13 -6.37 -2.20
N GLY A 26 -12.54 -5.99 -3.35
CA GLY A 26 -13.22 -5.30 -4.44
C GLY A 26 -13.43 -3.78 -4.24
N GLN A 27 -13.16 -3.21 -3.06
CA GLN A 27 -13.27 -1.78 -2.82
C GLN A 27 -11.99 -1.04 -3.21
N ALA A 28 -12.12 0.24 -3.57
CA ALA A 28 -10.97 1.08 -3.88
C ALA A 28 -10.13 1.34 -2.62
N ILE A 29 -8.82 1.08 -2.71
CA ILE A 29 -7.86 1.34 -1.64
C ILE A 29 -7.47 2.81 -1.63
N ASN A 30 -7.12 3.35 -2.80
CA ASN A 30 -6.67 4.72 -2.98
C ASN A 30 -7.56 5.50 -3.98
N PRO A 31 -8.84 5.77 -3.63
CA PRO A 31 -9.64 6.68 -4.43
C PRO A 31 -8.96 8.06 -4.51
N ILE A 32 -9.03 8.69 -5.68
CA ILE A 32 -8.39 9.99 -5.96
C ILE A 32 -9.44 10.92 -6.59
N SER A 33 -9.56 12.13 -6.05
CA SER A 33 -10.54 13.13 -6.48
C SER A 33 -9.93 14.52 -6.55
N LYS A 34 -9.95 15.14 -7.74
CA LYS A 34 -9.51 16.54 -7.96
C LYS A 34 -8.07 16.80 -7.46
N SER A 35 -7.16 15.88 -7.76
CA SER A 35 -5.77 15.88 -7.31
C SER A 35 -4.80 15.67 -8.47
N THR A 36 -3.60 16.26 -8.38
CA THR A 36 -2.53 16.12 -9.38
C THR A 36 -1.17 15.90 -8.70
N GLY A 37 -0.20 15.33 -9.41
CA GLY A 37 1.15 15.13 -8.86
C GLY A 37 1.18 14.19 -7.67
N PHE A 38 0.51 13.03 -7.75
CA PHE A 38 0.53 12.04 -6.68
C PHE A 38 1.24 10.77 -7.15
N SER A 39 2.03 10.16 -6.28
CA SER A 39 2.72 8.90 -6.51
C SER A 39 2.41 7.89 -5.40
N PHE A 40 2.51 6.61 -5.76
CA PHE A 40 2.49 5.51 -4.82
C PHE A 40 3.64 4.59 -5.21
N GLU A 41 4.66 4.47 -4.38
CA GLU A 41 5.89 3.70 -4.69
C GLU A 41 6.24 2.73 -3.57
N ASP A 42 6.81 1.58 -3.93
CA ASP A 42 7.31 0.58 -2.96
C ASP A 42 6.31 0.15 -1.87
N ASN A 43 5.01 0.18 -2.18
CA ASN A 43 3.95 -0.21 -1.23
C ASN A 43 3.57 -1.68 -1.39
N LEU A 44 3.14 -2.30 -0.30
CA LEU A 44 2.45 -3.60 -0.33
C LEU A 44 0.94 -3.39 -0.28
N VAL A 45 0.22 -3.99 -1.22
CA VAL A 45 -1.21 -3.79 -1.37
C VAL A 45 -1.95 -5.13 -1.41
N TYR A 46 -2.95 -5.28 -0.55
CA TYR A 46 -3.73 -6.51 -0.43
C TYR A 46 -5.23 -6.25 -0.38
N ASN A 47 -6.00 -7.18 -0.95
CA ASN A 47 -7.46 -7.27 -0.80
C ASN A 47 -8.27 -6.03 -1.22
N GLY A 48 -7.93 -5.39 -2.34
CA GLY A 48 -8.73 -4.28 -2.88
C GLY A 48 -8.30 -3.85 -4.28
N SER A 49 -9.01 -2.87 -4.84
CA SER A 49 -8.67 -2.24 -6.11
C SER A 49 -7.74 -1.06 -5.87
N PHE A 50 -6.56 -1.10 -6.48
CA PHE A 50 -5.51 -0.11 -6.26
C PHE A 50 -5.16 0.60 -7.56
N LYS A 51 -5.20 1.92 -7.54
CA LYS A 51 -4.73 2.78 -8.61
C LYS A 51 -3.21 2.90 -8.49
N ASN A 52 -2.52 1.97 -9.13
CA ASN A 52 -1.07 1.91 -9.16
C ASN A 52 -0.52 3.02 -10.08
N THR A 53 0.17 4.03 -9.54
CA THR A 53 0.72 5.14 -10.32
C THR A 53 2.25 5.27 -10.26
N GLY A 54 2.92 4.52 -9.38
CA GLY A 54 4.38 4.47 -9.27
C GLY A 54 4.95 3.06 -9.43
N SER A 55 6.24 2.91 -9.15
CA SER A 55 6.98 1.65 -9.33
C SER A 55 7.17 0.86 -8.02
N GLY A 56 7.69 -0.36 -8.10
CA GLY A 56 8.05 -1.17 -6.93
C GLY A 56 6.90 -1.70 -6.07
N ASN A 57 5.65 -1.30 -6.33
CA ASN A 57 4.50 -1.79 -5.57
C ASN A 57 4.28 -3.30 -5.72
N ILE A 58 4.08 -3.98 -4.59
CA ILE A 58 3.74 -5.40 -4.50
C ILE A 58 2.21 -5.51 -4.41
N ILE A 59 1.55 -5.97 -5.48
CA ILE A 59 0.09 -5.98 -5.58
C ILE A 59 -0.49 -7.40 -5.38
N GLY A 60 -1.55 -7.49 -4.58
CA GLY A 60 -2.34 -8.71 -4.40
C GLY A 60 -1.68 -9.76 -3.51
N LYS A 61 -0.73 -9.37 -2.66
CA LYS A 61 -0.01 -10.28 -1.75
C LYS A 61 -0.39 -9.99 -0.29
N ASP A 62 -0.70 -11.04 0.46
CA ASP A 62 -1.05 -10.94 1.88
C ASP A 62 0.17 -10.44 2.69
N PRO A 63 0.05 -9.42 3.56
CA PRO A 63 1.13 -8.95 4.42
C PRO A 63 1.62 -9.97 5.46
N LEU A 64 0.86 -11.03 5.73
CA LEU A 64 1.19 -12.05 6.73
C LEU A 64 1.42 -11.44 8.12
N PHE A 65 0.44 -10.69 8.61
CA PHE A 65 0.43 -10.25 10.01
C PHE A 65 0.35 -11.45 10.97
N VAL A 66 0.94 -11.35 12.15
CA VAL A 66 0.95 -12.42 13.16
C VAL A 66 -0.46 -12.69 13.71
N ASN A 67 -1.16 -11.66 14.18
CA ASN A 67 -2.54 -11.79 14.65
C ASN A 67 -3.30 -10.44 14.56
N PRO A 68 -3.74 -10.05 13.36
CA PRO A 68 -4.39 -8.75 13.17
C PRO A 68 -5.75 -8.67 13.91
N ALA A 69 -6.43 -9.79 14.13
CA ALA A 69 -7.68 -9.84 14.89
C ALA A 69 -7.48 -9.47 16.37
N SER A 70 -6.30 -9.68 16.93
CA SER A 70 -5.92 -9.21 18.27
C SER A 70 -5.15 -7.89 18.25
N GLY A 71 -5.03 -7.21 17.11
CA GLY A 71 -4.25 -5.99 16.95
C GLY A 71 -2.73 -6.19 16.89
N ASN A 72 -2.25 -7.42 16.73
CA ASN A 72 -0.83 -7.68 16.45
C ASN A 72 -0.59 -7.60 14.93
N PHE A 73 -0.02 -6.48 14.51
CA PHE A 73 0.36 -6.20 13.12
C PHE A 73 1.85 -6.41 12.85
N ASP A 74 2.56 -7.14 13.74
CA ASP A 74 3.91 -7.61 13.44
C ASP A 74 3.87 -8.50 12.20
N LEU A 75 4.92 -8.42 11.39
CA LEU A 75 5.05 -9.21 10.17
C LEU A 75 5.66 -10.57 10.49
N GLN A 76 5.10 -11.63 9.90
CA GLN A 76 5.76 -12.92 9.87
C GLN A 76 7.00 -12.85 8.97
N ALA A 77 8.03 -13.66 9.27
CA ALA A 77 9.33 -13.62 8.57
C ALA A 77 9.26 -13.77 7.04
N LEU A 78 8.23 -14.46 6.52
CA LEU A 78 8.01 -14.66 5.08
C LEU A 78 7.09 -13.62 4.45
N SER A 79 6.76 -12.54 5.18
CA SER A 79 5.96 -11.44 4.66
C SER A 79 6.56 -10.87 3.37
N PRO A 80 5.75 -10.61 2.33
CA PRO A 80 6.20 -9.89 1.15
C PRO A 80 6.77 -8.49 1.46
N ALA A 81 6.38 -7.87 2.57
CA ALA A 81 6.98 -6.61 3.00
C ALA A 81 8.40 -6.78 3.57
N ILE A 82 8.80 -8.01 3.93
CA ILE A 82 10.18 -8.34 4.35
C ILE A 82 11.00 -8.83 3.16
N ILE A 83 10.46 -9.77 2.38
CA ILE A 83 11.22 -10.45 1.31
C ILE A 83 11.06 -9.81 -0.07
N GLY A 84 9.99 -9.05 -0.27
CA GLY A 84 9.57 -8.50 -1.55
C GLY A 84 9.90 -7.03 -1.72
N ALA A 85 10.31 -6.33 -0.65
CA ALA A 85 11.01 -5.06 -0.78
C ALA A 85 12.36 -5.37 -1.46
N THR A 86 12.36 -5.32 -2.79
CA THR A 86 13.59 -5.36 -3.59
C THR A 86 14.49 -4.27 -3.04
N THR A 87 15.66 -4.67 -2.55
CA THR A 87 16.73 -3.84 -1.99
C THR A 87 16.65 -2.40 -2.51
N LEU A 88 16.08 -1.48 -1.72
CA LEU A 88 16.35 -0.05 -1.88
C LEU A 88 17.87 0.03 -1.81
N GLY A 89 18.49 0.38 -2.95
CA GLY A 89 19.91 0.17 -3.20
C GLY A 89 20.75 0.42 -1.96
N ILE A 90 21.49 -0.61 -1.53
CA ILE A 90 22.52 -0.42 -0.52
C ILE A 90 23.38 0.73 -1.03
N ILE A 91 23.38 1.84 -0.29
CA ILE A 91 24.41 2.86 -0.44
C ILE A 91 25.64 2.23 0.20
N ASP A 92 26.46 1.61 -0.65
CA ASP A 92 27.89 1.39 -0.37
C ASP A 92 28.62 2.74 -0.40
#